data_AF-A0A093BBK3-F1
#
_entry.id   AF-A0A093BBK3-F1
#
_cell.length_a   1.000
_cell.length_b   1.000
_cell.length_c   1.000
_cell.angle_alpha   90.00
_cell.angle_beta   90.00
_cell.angle_gamma   90.00
#
_symmetry.space_group_name_H-M   'P 1'
#
loop_
_entity.id
_entity.type
_entity.pdbx_description
1 polymer ?
#
loop_
_entity_poly.entity_id
_entity_poly.type
_entity_poly.pdbx_seq_one_letter_code
_entity_poly.pdbx_strand_id
1 'polypeptide(L)'
;FAQEIGIDPEKEPELLWLAKECLVAPIPPPWKACQDVTGDLYYFNFANGESKWEHPCDGHYKQLVIQEREKLLAQGALKKKEKKKKKEKKEKK
;
A
#
# COMPACT_ATOMS: atom_id res chain seq x y z
N PHE A 1 0.27 -5.80 -9.03
CA PHE A 1 0.79 -5.21 -7.78
C PHE A 1 0.05 -3.98 -7.27
N ALA A 2 0.13 -2.77 -7.85
CA ALA A 2 -0.59 -1.61 -7.28
C ALA A 2 -2.11 -1.88 -7.10
N GLN A 3 -2.76 -2.42 -8.14
CA GLN A 3 -4.16 -2.86 -8.05
C GLN A 3 -4.38 -4.10 -7.17
N GLU A 4 -3.38 -4.95 -6.93
CA GLU A 4 -3.54 -6.15 -6.07
C GLU A 4 -3.70 -5.77 -4.60
N ILE A 5 -2.93 -4.77 -4.16
CA ILE A 5 -3.06 -4.19 -2.82
C ILE A 5 -4.19 -3.13 -2.73
N GLY A 6 -4.94 -2.93 -3.82
CA GLY A 6 -6.08 -2.01 -3.86
C GLY A 6 -5.72 -0.53 -4.00
N ILE A 7 -4.52 -0.21 -4.52
CA ILE A 7 -4.11 1.16 -4.82
C ILE A 7 -4.44 1.48 -6.29
N ASP A 8 -5.19 2.57 -6.48
CA ASP A 8 -5.42 3.16 -7.80
C ASP A 8 -4.25 4.11 -8.16
N PRO A 9 -3.39 3.78 -9.15
CA PRO A 9 -2.24 4.60 -9.54
C PRO A 9 -2.61 6.03 -9.96
N GLU A 10 -3.80 6.22 -10.53
CA GLU A 10 -4.28 7.52 -11.00
C GLU A 10 -4.93 8.36 -9.88
N LYS A 11 -5.57 7.71 -8.91
CA LYS A 11 -6.26 8.42 -7.82
C LYS A 11 -5.35 8.68 -6.63
N GLU A 12 -4.43 7.76 -6.36
CA GLU A 12 -3.63 7.74 -5.13
C GLU A 12 -2.14 7.55 -5.45
N PRO A 13 -1.52 8.48 -6.21
CA PRO A 13 -0.10 8.39 -6.54
C PRO A 13 0.80 8.50 -5.31
N GLU A 14 0.30 9.08 -4.21
CA GLU A 14 0.97 9.14 -2.92
C GLU A 14 1.07 7.78 -2.24
N LEU A 15 0.32 6.77 -2.68
CA LEU A 15 0.39 5.39 -2.17
C LEU A 15 1.22 4.49 -3.11
N LEU A 16 1.55 4.92 -4.32
CA LEU A 16 2.32 4.10 -5.28
C LEU A 16 3.70 3.66 -4.76
N TRP A 17 4.31 4.40 -3.84
CA TRP A 17 5.57 3.98 -3.24
C TRP A 17 5.42 2.67 -2.45
N LEU A 18 4.26 2.41 -1.84
CA LEU A 18 3.94 1.14 -1.17
C LEU A 18 3.94 -0.02 -2.17
N ALA A 19 3.29 0.15 -3.33
CA ALA A 19 3.29 -0.86 -4.39
C ALA A 19 4.70 -1.13 -4.93
N LYS A 20 5.50 -0.06 -5.09
CA LYS A 20 6.88 -0.16 -5.56
C LYS A 20 7.78 -0.86 -4.54
N GLU A 21 7.61 -0.54 -3.27
CA GLU A 21 8.33 -1.19 -2.17
C GLU A 21 7.93 -2.66 -2.05
N CYS A 22 6.66 -3.02 -2.25
CA CYS A 22 6.19 -4.41 -2.34
C CYS A 22 6.87 -5.21 -3.46
N LEU A 23 7.03 -4.58 -4.63
CA LEU A 23 7.64 -5.19 -5.82
C LEU A 23 9.15 -5.36 -5.68
N VAL A 24 9.81 -4.44 -4.97
CA VAL A 24 11.25 -4.45 -4.73
C VAL A 24 11.59 -5.24 -3.46
N ALA A 25 10.64 -5.39 -2.54
CA ALA A 25 10.83 -6.10 -1.29
C ALA A 25 11.18 -7.55 -1.60
N PRO A 26 12.37 -8.01 -1.18
CA PRO A 26 12.71 -9.41 -1.31
C PRO A 26 11.69 -10.22 -0.52
N ILE A 27 11.19 -11.31 -1.11
CA ILE A 27 10.28 -12.23 -0.43
C ILE A 27 10.91 -12.60 0.91
N PRO A 28 10.30 -12.23 2.05
CA PRO A 28 10.91 -12.47 3.34
C PRO A 28 10.99 -13.99 3.57
N PRO A 29 12.14 -14.54 3.99
CA PRO A 29 12.19 -15.91 4.48
C PRO A 29 11.20 -15.99 5.65
N PRO A 30 10.20 -16.88 5.61
CA PRO A 30 10.21 -18.24 5.05
C PRO A 30 9.48 -18.44 3.71
N TRP A 31 9.00 -17.39 3.06
CA TRP A 31 8.23 -17.52 1.82
C TRP A 31 9.15 -17.70 0.60
N LYS A 32 8.73 -18.52 -0.35
CA LYS A 32 9.43 -18.77 -1.62
C LYS A 32 8.43 -18.85 -2.76
N ALA A 33 8.75 -18.22 -3.88
CA ALA A 33 8.03 -18.43 -5.12
C ALA A 33 8.40 -19.81 -5.69
N CYS A 34 7.41 -20.68 -5.81
CA CYS A 34 7.51 -21.99 -6.42
C CYS A 34 6.61 -22.03 -7.65
N GLN A 35 7.00 -22.81 -8.65
CA GLN A 35 6.17 -23.04 -9.82
C GLN A 35 5.55 -24.43 -9.67
N ASP A 36 4.25 -24.54 -9.91
CA ASP A 36 3.56 -25.81 -9.94
C ASP A 36 3.83 -26.58 -11.24
N VAL A 37 3.46 -27.86 -11.30
CA VAL A 37 3.59 -28.71 -12.51
C VAL A 37 2.84 -28.14 -13.71
N THR A 38 1.82 -27.33 -13.46
CA THR A 38 1.00 -26.66 -14.47
C THR A 38 1.70 -25.42 -15.06
N GLY A 39 2.78 -24.95 -14.42
CA GLY A 39 3.47 -23.72 -14.78
C GLY A 39 2.99 -22.49 -14.01
N ASP A 40 2.03 -22.62 -13.12
CA ASP A 40 1.52 -21.53 -12.30
C ASP A 40 2.48 -21.17 -11.16
N LEU A 41 2.72 -19.88 -10.95
CA LEU A 41 3.56 -19.38 -9.87
C LEU A 41 2.72 -19.27 -8.58
N TYR A 42 3.18 -19.91 -7.51
CA TYR A 42 2.59 -19.82 -6.18
C TYR A 42 3.65 -19.52 -5.12
N TYR A 43 3.22 -18.97 -3.98
CA TYR A 43 4.10 -18.66 -2.86
C TYR A 43 3.91 -19.71 -1.77
N PHE A 44 5.00 -20.38 -1.39
CA PHE A 44 5.00 -21.37 -0.32
C PHE A 44 5.78 -20.87 0.89
N ASN A 45 5.15 -20.92 2.06
CA ASN A 45 5.75 -20.61 3.35
C ASN A 45 6.40 -21.87 3.94
N PHE A 46 7.73 -21.89 3.97
CA PHE A 46 8.49 -23.01 4.50
C PHE A 46 8.48 -23.12 6.04
N ALA A 47 8.02 -22.09 6.77
CA ALA A 47 8.00 -22.12 8.24
C ALA A 47 6.76 -22.82 8.78
N ASN A 48 5.61 -22.66 8.13
CA ASN A 48 4.33 -23.21 8.59
C ASN A 48 3.63 -24.11 7.56
N GLY A 49 4.17 -24.21 6.34
CA GLY A 49 3.60 -25.02 5.27
C GLY A 49 2.40 -24.38 4.56
N GLU A 50 2.13 -23.09 4.76
CA GLU A 50 1.06 -22.39 4.04
C GLU A 50 1.44 -22.16 2.57
N SER A 51 0.57 -22.58 1.65
CA SER A 51 0.62 -22.17 0.25
C SER A 51 -0.38 -21.03 0.01
N LYS A 52 0.06 -19.99 -0.70
CA LYS A 52 -0.80 -18.89 -1.14
C LYS A 52 -0.50 -18.54 -2.59
N TRP A 53 -1.56 -18.24 -3.31
CA TRP A 53 -1.49 -17.66 -4.65
C TRP A 53 -1.20 -16.16 -4.58
N GLU A 54 -1.41 -15.55 -3.40
CA GLU A 54 -1.18 -14.14 -3.11
C GLU A 54 0.22 -13.92 -2.52
N HIS A 55 0.86 -12.81 -2.89
CA HIS A 55 2.18 -12.45 -2.36
C HIS A 55 2.08 -12.19 -0.84
N PRO A 56 3.00 -12.70 0.00
CA PRO A 56 2.88 -12.58 1.46
C PRO A 56 2.92 -11.14 1.98
N CYS A 57 3.42 -10.19 1.17
CA CYS A 57 3.32 -8.77 1.50
C CYS A 57 1.93 -8.17 1.24
N ASP A 58 1.05 -8.76 0.43
CA ASP A 58 -0.24 -8.13 0.08
C ASP A 58 -1.08 -7.74 1.29
N GLY A 59 -1.15 -8.62 2.30
CA GLY A 59 -1.91 -8.35 3.52
C GLY A 59 -1.37 -7.17 4.34
N HIS A 60 -0.05 -7.04 4.43
CA HIS A 60 0.58 -5.95 5.18
C HIS A 60 0.38 -4.60 4.48
N TYR A 61 0.57 -4.58 3.17
CA TYR A 61 0.45 -3.35 2.39
C TYR A 61 -0.99 -2.91 2.20
N LYS A 62 -1.97 -3.82 2.08
CA LYS A 62 -3.40 -3.47 2.15
C LYS A 62 -3.73 -2.71 3.43
N GLN A 63 -3.21 -3.13 4.59
CA GLN A 63 -3.41 -2.39 5.84
C GLN A 63 -2.72 -1.03 5.85
N LEU A 64 -1.48 -0.93 5.36
CA LEU A 64 -0.76 0.34 5.25
C LEU A 64 -1.48 1.32 4.31
N VAL A 65 -2.02 0.84 3.19
CA VAL A 65 -2.81 1.64 2.24
C VAL A 65 -4.05 2.21 2.92
N ILE A 66 -4.78 1.40 3.68
CA ILE A 66 -5.96 1.88 4.43
C ILE A 66 -5.55 2.96 5.44
N GLN A 67 -4.48 2.73 6.22
CA GLN A 67 -4.00 3.71 7.20
C GLN A 67 -3.51 5.01 6.56
N GLU A 68 -2.70 4.92 5.50
CA GLU A 68 -2.14 6.09 4.84
C GLU A 68 -3.23 6.88 4.12
N ARG A 69 -4.25 6.20 3.56
CA ARG A 69 -5.44 6.83 2.98
C ARG A 69 -6.27 7.57 4.03
N GLU A 70 -6.52 6.96 5.19
CA GLU A 70 -7.18 7.64 6.32
C GLU A 70 -6.37 8.85 6.80
N LYS A 71 -5.05 8.70 6.89
CA LYS A 71 -4.14 9.77 7.31
C LYS A 71 -4.07 10.91 6.30
N LEU A 72 -4.07 10.62 5.01
CA LEU A 72 -4.12 11.61 3.93
C LEU A 72 -5.46 12.36 3.93
N LEU A 73 -6.57 11.66 4.17
CA LEU A 73 -7.88 12.29 4.35
C LEU A 73 -7.89 13.22 5.59
N ALA A 74 -7.32 12.78 6.71
CA ALA A 74 -7.21 13.57 7.93
C ALA A 74 -6.26 14.78 7.78
N GLN A 75 -5.08 14.59 7.19
CA GLN A 75 -4.11 15.65 6.93
C GLN A 75 -4.62 16.63 5.87
N GLY A 76 -5.26 16.14 4.81
CA GLY A 76 -5.90 16.96 3.80
C GLY A 76 -6.93 17.92 4.41
N ALA A 77 -7.74 17.43 5.36
CA ALA A 77 -8.70 18.26 6.09
C ALA A 77 -8.03 19.32 7.00
N LEU A 78 -6.95 18.94 7.71
CA LEU A 78 -6.18 19.86 8.56
C LEU A 78 -5.50 20.97 7.73
N LYS A 79 -4.84 20.60 6.62
CA LYS A 79 -4.17 21.54 5.70
C LYS A 79 -5.17 22.49 5.04
N LYS A 80 -6.39 22.03 4.73
CA LYS A 80 -7.48 22.86 4.18
C LYS A 80 -8.00 23.86 5.22
N LYS A 81 -8.17 23.44 6.49
CA LYS A 81 -8.56 24.33 7.60
C LYS A 81 -7.50 25.39 7.89
N GLU A 82 -6.22 25.05 7.88
CA GLU A 82 -5.12 26.01 8.09
C GLU A 82 -5.02 27.04 6.95
N LYS A 83 -5.14 26.60 5.69
CA LYS A 83 -5.16 27.53 4.53
C LYS A 83 -6.33 28.51 4.60
N LYS A 84 -7.52 28.04 5.01
CA LYS A 84 -8.72 28.89 5.16
C LYS A 84 -8.53 29.93 6.28
N LYS A 85 -8.01 29.51 7.44
CA LYS A 85 -7.72 30.40 8.57
C LYS A 85 -6.62 31.43 8.28
N LYS A 86 -5.61 31.07 7.47
CA LYS A 86 -4.55 32.00 7.02
C LYS A 86 -5.06 33.00 5.98
N LYS A 87 -6.02 32.62 5.14
CA LYS A 87 -6.65 33.51 4.15
C LYS A 87 -7.55 34.56 4.82
N GLU A 88 -8.42 34.14 5.75
CA GLU A 88 -9.28 35.05 6.54
C GLU A 88 -8.47 36.07 7.38
N LYS A 89 -7.31 35.67 7.91
CA LYS A 89 -6.44 36.58 8.67
C LYS A 89 -5.71 37.60 7.78
N LYS A 90 -5.58 37.34 6.48
CA LYS A 90 -4.93 38.23 5.51
C LYS A 90 -5.91 39.25 4.89
N GLU A 91 -7.20 38.94 4.88
CA GLU A 91 -8.25 39.83 4.36
C GLU A 91 -8.76 40.85 5.40
N LYS A 92 -8.39 40.69 6.67
CA LYS A 92 -8.79 41.56 7.79
C LYS A 92 -7.70 42.54 8.25
N LYS A 93 -6.61 42.67 7.49
CA LYS A 93 -5.48 43.57 7.75
C LYS A 93 -5.20 44.37 6.49
#